data_AF-A0A2V5X9H6-F1
#
_entry.id   AF-A0A2V5X9H6-F1
#
_cell.length_a   1.000
_cell.length_b   1.000
_cell.length_c   1.000
_cell.angle_alpha   90.00
_cell.angle_beta   90.00
_cell.angle_gamma   90.00
#
_symmetry.space_group_name_H-M   'P 1'
#
loop_
_entity.id
_entity.type
_entity.pdbx_description
1 polymer ?
#
loop_
_entity_poly.entity_id
_entity_poly.type
_entity_poly.pdbx_seq_one_letter_code
_entity_poly.pdbx_strand_id
1 'polypeptide(L)'
;MKTKMPNLRKACRWRALLRLAFVAALVRLPLQLLGSTLDNGLIAWYPFTGNANDASTNGNNGTVMGAQLTTDRNGVPNQAYLFNGTTDYINVGQGVKPTFPLTITAWIYPSASGVDVDSHTIFRSGTFNSTGNFNGVMFAYSGRGYLYGIIGSGPFSDPNNYRSRQMTYPPSVISSNQWTHVALAWTDFQTTKFYVNGVLQADGTTQQSAGLHGKTGRDSSLLPRADSQ
;
A
#
# COMPACT_ATOMS: atom_id res chain seq x y z
N MET A 1 50.02 55.63 -42.57
CA MET A 1 48.80 56.42 -42.85
C MET A 1 47.69 55.92 -41.93
N LYS A 2 47.36 56.68 -40.89
CA LYS A 2 46.34 56.35 -39.88
C LYS A 2 45.05 57.11 -40.23
N THR A 3 43.97 56.42 -40.53
CA THR A 3 42.69 57.06 -40.86
C THR A 3 41.76 56.96 -39.64
N LYS A 4 41.60 58.08 -38.93
CA LYS A 4 40.56 58.29 -37.91
C LYS A 4 39.20 58.31 -38.61
N MET A 5 38.20 57.59 -38.07
CA MET A 5 36.79 57.85 -38.38
C MET A 5 36.06 58.38 -37.15
N PRO A 6 35.05 59.26 -37.32
CA PRO A 6 34.52 60.11 -36.26
C PRO A 6 33.30 59.51 -35.55
N ASN A 7 33.12 59.92 -34.29
CA ASN A 7 31.94 59.70 -33.47
C ASN A 7 30.68 60.33 -34.09
N LEU A 8 29.61 59.55 -34.26
CA LEU A 8 28.25 60.06 -34.49
C LEU A 8 27.38 59.76 -33.26
N ARG A 9 27.03 60.82 -32.53
CA ARG A 9 26.07 60.81 -31.43
C ARG A 9 24.69 61.26 -31.96
N LYS A 10 23.67 60.50 -31.52
CA LYS A 10 22.27 60.88 -31.23
C LYS A 10 21.21 60.85 -32.35
N ALA A 11 20.31 59.89 -32.13
CA ALA A 11 18.85 60.04 -32.02
C ALA A 11 17.98 60.04 -33.30
N CYS A 12 17.23 58.95 -33.46
CA CYS A 12 15.82 59.04 -33.86
C CYS A 12 15.02 57.94 -33.15
N ARG A 13 14.11 58.35 -32.26
CA ARG A 13 13.09 57.50 -31.63
C ARG A 13 11.88 57.47 -32.55
N TRP A 14 11.38 56.30 -32.96
CA TRP A 14 9.93 56.01 -33.00
C TRP A 14 9.65 54.58 -33.48
N ARG A 15 9.12 53.75 -32.58
CA ARG A 15 7.85 53.00 -32.68
C ARG A 15 7.92 51.73 -31.82
N ALA A 16 7.04 51.72 -30.84
CA ALA A 16 6.79 50.64 -29.91
C ALA A 16 6.01 49.50 -30.58
N LEU A 17 6.02 48.35 -29.89
CA LEU A 17 5.13 47.20 -29.98
C LEU A 17 5.52 46.09 -30.98
N LEU A 18 6.16 45.04 -30.46
CA LEU A 18 5.78 43.65 -30.74
C LEU A 18 6.25 42.72 -29.60
N ARG A 19 5.38 42.69 -28.59
CA ARG A 19 4.94 41.57 -27.73
C ARG A 19 5.97 40.47 -27.40
N LEU A 20 6.28 40.39 -26.09
CA LEU A 20 6.79 39.21 -25.41
C LEU A 20 6.02 37.95 -25.83
N ALA A 21 6.68 37.04 -26.55
CA ALA A 21 6.29 35.64 -26.54
C ALA A 21 6.95 35.01 -25.30
N PHE A 22 6.26 35.10 -24.17
CA PHE A 22 6.49 34.17 -23.06
C PHE A 22 6.30 32.76 -23.64
N VAL A 23 7.39 32.01 -23.74
CA VAL A 23 7.30 30.56 -23.97
C VAL A 23 6.73 29.96 -22.69
N ALA A 24 5.41 30.00 -22.57
CA ALA A 24 4.65 29.17 -21.65
C ALA A 24 4.69 27.73 -22.19
N ALA A 25 5.86 27.10 -22.09
CA ALA A 25 6.02 25.65 -22.17
C ALA A 25 5.95 25.04 -20.76
N LEU A 26 5.05 25.56 -19.95
CA LEU A 26 4.57 24.98 -18.71
C LEU A 26 3.05 24.91 -18.85
N VAL A 27 2.46 23.84 -18.33
CA VAL A 27 1.01 23.53 -18.38
C VAL A 27 0.57 22.75 -19.65
N ARG A 28 1.14 21.57 -19.82
CA ARG A 28 0.33 20.36 -20.06
C ARG A 28 0.46 19.38 -18.90
N LEU A 29 0.45 19.88 -17.66
CA LEU A 29 0.01 19.04 -16.56
C LEU A 29 -1.52 18.96 -16.70
N PRO A 30 -2.13 17.78 -16.82
CA PRO A 30 -3.57 17.69 -16.65
C PRO A 30 -3.88 18.26 -15.26
N LEU A 31 -4.63 19.36 -15.23
CA LEU A 31 -5.17 19.95 -14.03
C LEU A 31 -6.28 19.01 -13.50
N GLN A 32 -5.87 17.88 -12.94
CA GLN A 32 -6.71 16.99 -12.16
C GLN A 32 -6.03 16.75 -10.81
N LEU A 33 -5.81 17.83 -10.07
CA LEU A 33 -5.48 17.73 -8.64
C LEU A 33 -6.09 18.90 -7.85
N LEU A 34 -7.30 19.30 -8.25
CA LEU A 34 -8.15 20.14 -7.41
C LEU A 34 -9.23 19.22 -6.83
N GLY A 35 -8.97 18.70 -5.64
CA GLY A 35 -10.06 18.34 -4.72
C GLY A 35 -10.63 16.92 -4.76
N SER A 36 -9.81 15.87 -4.91
CA SER A 36 -10.09 14.70 -4.07
C SER A 36 -9.36 14.94 -2.75
N THR A 37 -10.00 15.66 -1.82
CA THR A 37 -9.49 15.61 -0.44
C THR A 37 -9.58 14.14 -0.02
N LEU A 38 -8.53 13.63 0.63
CA LEU A 38 -8.53 12.27 1.17
C LEU A 38 -9.74 12.03 2.09
N ASP A 39 -10.36 13.10 2.59
CA ASP A 39 -11.57 13.10 3.42
C ASP A 39 -12.77 12.44 2.74
N ASN A 40 -12.91 12.54 1.41
CA ASN A 40 -14.04 11.93 0.72
C ASN A 40 -13.85 10.41 0.63
N GLY A 41 -14.47 9.69 1.57
CA GLY A 41 -14.33 8.24 1.73
C GLY A 41 -13.31 7.82 2.80
N LEU A 42 -12.74 8.76 3.56
CA LEU A 42 -11.88 8.42 4.70
C LEU A 42 -12.72 7.79 5.81
N ILE A 43 -12.40 6.54 6.17
CA ILE A 43 -13.10 5.81 7.24
C ILE A 43 -12.38 5.99 8.57
N ALA A 44 -11.05 5.98 8.57
CA ALA A 44 -10.24 6.18 9.76
C ALA A 44 -8.84 6.69 9.37
N TRP A 45 -8.24 7.50 10.24
CA TRP A 45 -6.88 8.00 10.08
C TRP A 45 -6.17 8.09 11.43
N TYR A 46 -5.12 7.31 11.60
CA TYR A 46 -4.32 7.28 12.81
C TYR A 46 -2.95 7.91 12.55
N PRO A 47 -2.77 9.21 12.84
CA PRO A 47 -1.47 9.87 12.66
C PRO A 47 -0.45 9.48 13.73
N PHE A 48 -0.90 8.75 14.76
CA PHE A 48 -0.12 8.32 15.91
C PHE A 48 0.61 9.44 16.65
N THR A 49 -0.02 10.61 16.79
CA THR A 49 0.59 11.76 17.46
C THR A 49 0.55 11.66 18.99
N GLY A 50 1.28 10.68 19.54
CA GLY A 50 1.31 10.36 20.97
C GLY A 50 0.12 9.54 21.48
N ASN A 51 -0.82 9.14 20.61
CA ASN A 51 -1.96 8.30 20.95
C ASN A 51 -2.47 7.52 19.72
N ALA A 52 -3.42 6.60 19.93
CA ALA A 52 -4.08 5.84 18.87
C ALA A 52 -5.46 6.40 18.48
N ASN A 53 -5.68 7.71 18.65
CA ASN A 53 -6.97 8.32 18.31
C ASN A 53 -7.14 8.43 16.79
N ASP A 54 -8.37 8.26 16.35
CA ASP A 54 -8.78 8.48 14.97
C ASP A 54 -8.96 9.99 14.75
N ALA A 55 -8.13 10.56 13.88
CA ALA A 55 -8.17 11.96 13.50
C ALA A 55 -9.11 12.21 12.30
N SER A 56 -9.81 11.18 11.82
CA SER A 56 -10.97 11.36 10.93
C SER A 56 -12.18 11.90 11.70
N THR A 57 -13.27 12.18 10.98
CA THR A 57 -14.54 12.61 11.59
C THR A 57 -15.38 11.46 12.14
N ASN A 58 -14.91 10.20 12.06
CA ASN A 58 -15.72 9.02 12.33
C ASN A 58 -15.54 8.44 13.75
N GLY A 59 -14.56 8.92 14.52
CA GLY A 59 -14.41 8.57 15.93
C GLY A 59 -14.02 7.11 16.19
N ASN A 60 -13.35 6.44 15.25
CA ASN A 60 -12.90 5.05 15.40
C ASN A 60 -11.62 4.96 16.25
N ASN A 61 -11.59 5.57 17.44
CA ASN A 61 -10.41 5.61 18.29
C ASN A 61 -9.89 4.21 18.62
N GLY A 62 -8.58 4.05 18.59
CA GLY A 62 -7.89 2.82 18.95
C GLY A 62 -7.56 2.75 20.45
N THR A 63 -7.69 1.56 21.02
CA THR A 63 -7.15 1.22 22.34
C THR A 63 -5.84 0.45 22.16
N VAL A 64 -4.76 0.95 22.73
CA VAL A 64 -3.44 0.33 22.64
C VAL A 64 -3.36 -0.88 23.58
N MET A 65 -2.98 -2.04 23.03
CA MET A 65 -2.80 -3.29 23.77
C MET A 65 -1.32 -3.70 23.65
N GLY A 66 -0.49 -3.30 24.63
CA GLY A 66 0.93 -3.68 24.72
C GLY A 66 1.91 -2.84 23.90
N ALA A 67 1.51 -2.39 22.69
CA ALA A 67 2.37 -1.61 21.80
C ALA A 67 2.88 -0.31 22.45
N GLN A 68 4.12 0.08 22.13
CA GLN A 68 4.79 1.24 22.74
C GLN A 68 5.02 2.35 21.72
N LEU A 69 4.97 3.60 22.18
CA LEU A 69 5.30 4.75 21.32
C LEU A 69 6.79 4.72 20.92
N THR A 70 7.06 5.07 19.68
CA THR A 70 8.41 5.11 19.10
C THR A 70 8.57 6.28 18.11
N THR A 71 9.77 6.43 17.58
CA THR A 71 10.14 7.44 16.60
C THR A 71 9.55 7.12 15.22
N ASP A 72 8.97 8.10 14.54
CA ASP A 72 8.41 7.90 13.19
C ASP A 72 9.47 7.98 12.06
N ARG A 73 8.99 7.93 10.82
CA ARG A 73 9.80 8.06 9.60
C ARG A 73 10.56 9.38 9.43
N ASN A 74 10.16 10.42 10.16
CA ASN A 74 10.77 11.74 10.11
C ASN A 74 11.71 11.98 11.30
N GLY A 75 11.95 10.96 12.13
CA GLY A 75 12.79 11.11 13.33
C GLY A 75 12.06 11.78 14.49
N VAL A 76 10.73 11.91 14.45
CA VAL A 76 9.97 12.56 15.52
C VAL A 76 9.59 11.53 16.58
N PRO A 77 9.99 11.71 17.86
CA PRO A 77 9.65 10.79 18.93
C PRO A 77 8.14 10.72 19.18
N ASN A 78 7.65 9.55 19.63
CA ASN A 78 6.26 9.31 19.99
C ASN A 78 5.23 9.54 18.86
N GLN A 79 5.64 9.32 17.61
CA GLN A 79 4.81 9.53 16.41
C GLN A 79 4.53 8.22 15.64
N ALA A 80 4.85 7.08 16.23
CA ALA A 80 4.59 5.74 15.70
C ALA A 80 4.43 4.73 16.87
N TYR A 81 3.94 3.52 16.58
CA TYR A 81 3.89 2.41 17.52
C TYR A 81 4.84 1.28 17.13
N LEU A 82 5.60 0.79 18.11
CA LEU A 82 6.40 -0.42 18.03
C LEU A 82 5.56 -1.61 18.54
N PHE A 83 5.53 -2.68 17.75
CA PHE A 83 4.84 -3.93 18.05
C PHE A 83 5.86 -5.05 18.24
N ASN A 84 5.68 -5.89 19.26
CA ASN A 84 6.57 -7.01 19.55
C ASN A 84 6.45 -8.21 18.59
N GLY A 85 5.55 -8.15 17.61
CA GLY A 85 5.33 -9.19 16.60
C GLY A 85 4.50 -10.40 17.07
N THR A 86 4.07 -10.44 18.33
CA THR A 86 3.36 -11.61 18.90
C THR A 86 2.01 -11.25 19.52
N THR A 87 1.99 -10.36 20.51
CA THR A 87 0.79 -10.06 21.32
C THR A 87 0.31 -8.62 21.19
N ASP A 88 1.15 -7.73 20.67
CA ASP A 88 0.83 -6.30 20.61
C ASP A 88 -0.14 -5.98 19.46
N TYR A 89 -1.14 -5.14 19.74
CA TYR A 89 -2.04 -4.61 18.72
C TYR A 89 -2.71 -3.31 19.18
N ILE A 90 -3.32 -2.60 18.23
CA ILE A 90 -4.25 -1.51 18.51
C ILE A 90 -5.65 -2.00 18.16
N ASN A 91 -6.55 -1.98 19.14
CA ASN A 91 -7.95 -2.35 18.93
C ASN A 91 -8.76 -1.13 18.51
N VAL A 92 -9.12 -1.05 17.23
CA VAL A 92 -9.95 0.04 16.65
C VAL A 92 -11.46 -0.21 16.76
N GLY A 93 -11.86 -1.24 17.53
CA GLY A 93 -13.25 -1.59 17.75
C GLY A 93 -13.93 -2.20 16.51
N GLN A 94 -15.25 -1.99 16.40
CA GLN A 94 -16.09 -2.57 15.35
C GLN A 94 -16.55 -1.53 14.31
N GLY A 95 -16.16 -0.27 14.44
CA GLY A 95 -16.64 0.83 13.60
C GLY A 95 -15.99 0.89 12.21
N VAL A 96 -14.75 0.39 12.08
CA VAL A 96 -14.02 0.40 10.80
C VAL A 96 -14.48 -0.77 9.92
N LYS A 97 -15.47 -0.52 9.07
CA LYS A 97 -16.06 -1.49 8.13
C LYS A 97 -15.93 -1.00 6.68
N PRO A 98 -14.75 -1.16 6.06
CA PRO A 98 -14.55 -0.70 4.69
C PRO A 98 -15.44 -1.46 3.69
N THR A 99 -16.03 -0.71 2.77
CA THR A 99 -16.79 -1.20 1.61
C THR A 99 -15.99 -0.92 0.34
N PHE A 100 -16.33 -1.57 -0.78
CA PHE A 100 -15.65 -1.33 -2.05
C PHE A 100 -16.12 -0.06 -2.75
N PRO A 101 -15.24 0.62 -3.50
CA PRO A 101 -13.78 0.39 -3.55
C PRO A 101 -13.13 0.80 -2.22
N LEU A 102 -12.05 0.11 -1.83
CA LEU A 102 -11.37 0.36 -0.56
C LEU A 102 -9.86 0.48 -0.74
N THR A 103 -9.24 1.33 0.07
CA THR A 103 -7.78 1.44 0.17
C THR A 103 -7.37 1.45 1.63
N ILE A 104 -6.35 0.65 1.95
CA ILE A 104 -5.66 0.68 3.24
C ILE A 104 -4.22 1.10 2.95
N THR A 105 -3.71 2.06 3.71
CA THR A 105 -2.34 2.54 3.57
C THR A 105 -1.68 2.75 4.92
N ALA A 106 -0.39 2.47 5.01
CA ALA A 106 0.41 2.63 6.22
C ALA A 106 1.87 2.93 5.88
N TRP A 107 2.54 3.64 6.79
CA TRP A 107 3.99 3.57 6.90
C TRP A 107 4.33 2.42 7.84
N ILE A 108 5.25 1.54 7.44
CA ILE A 108 5.71 0.41 8.24
C ILE A 108 7.23 0.41 8.37
N TYR A 109 7.75 -0.12 9.48
CA TYR A 109 9.18 -0.38 9.71
C TYR A 109 9.34 -1.85 10.16
N PRO A 110 9.45 -2.81 9.23
CA PRO A 110 9.68 -4.20 9.61
C PRO A 110 11.07 -4.38 10.21
N SER A 111 11.16 -4.91 11.44
CA SER A 111 12.43 -5.32 12.05
C SER A 111 12.77 -6.79 11.78
N ALA A 112 11.77 -7.59 11.42
CA ALA A 112 11.90 -9.02 11.13
C ALA A 112 12.90 -9.27 9.99
N SER A 113 13.77 -10.25 10.18
CA SER A 113 14.73 -10.68 9.17
C SER A 113 14.00 -11.40 8.03
N GLY A 114 14.52 -11.32 6.79
CA GLY A 114 13.92 -11.86 5.55
C GLY A 114 13.60 -13.37 5.52
N VAL A 115 13.75 -14.07 6.65
CA VAL A 115 13.53 -15.50 6.84
C VAL A 115 12.30 -15.83 7.68
N ASP A 116 11.68 -14.85 8.34
CA ASP A 116 10.46 -15.08 9.12
C ASP A 116 9.29 -15.39 8.19
N VAL A 117 8.73 -16.59 8.32
CA VAL A 117 7.53 -17.02 7.58
C VAL A 117 6.25 -16.41 8.15
N ASP A 118 6.34 -15.81 9.32
CA ASP A 118 5.21 -15.27 10.04
C ASP A 118 4.63 -14.04 9.36
N SER A 119 3.32 -13.95 9.49
CA SER A 119 2.50 -12.89 8.93
C SER A 119 2.20 -11.85 10.00
N HIS A 120 2.58 -10.61 9.70
CA HIS A 120 2.41 -9.45 10.56
C HIS A 120 1.26 -8.61 10.02
N THR A 121 0.17 -8.55 10.77
CA THR A 121 -1.03 -7.81 10.35
C THR A 121 -0.79 -6.31 10.45
N ILE A 122 -1.04 -5.58 9.35
CA ILE A 122 -1.04 -4.11 9.31
C ILE A 122 -2.43 -3.60 9.67
N PHE A 123 -3.46 -4.19 9.07
CA PHE A 123 -4.86 -3.89 9.35
C PHE A 123 -5.71 -5.13 9.12
N ARG A 124 -6.73 -5.29 9.97
CA ARG A 124 -7.74 -6.32 9.82
C ARG A 124 -9.09 -5.79 10.31
N SER A 125 -10.12 -5.98 9.50
CA SER A 125 -11.52 -5.81 9.90
C SER A 125 -12.26 -7.11 9.63
N GLY A 126 -12.86 -7.67 10.69
CA GLY A 126 -13.66 -8.89 10.62
C GLY A 126 -12.96 -10.18 11.07
N THR A 127 -13.55 -11.31 10.72
CA THR A 127 -13.22 -12.65 11.24
C THR A 127 -12.41 -13.45 10.24
N PHE A 128 -11.30 -14.01 10.69
CA PHE A 128 -10.35 -14.82 9.92
C PHE A 128 -10.03 -16.04 10.78
N ASN A 129 -10.91 -17.04 10.77
CA ASN A 129 -10.68 -18.29 11.48
C ASN A 129 -10.43 -19.41 10.45
N SER A 130 -9.46 -20.28 10.75
CA SER A 130 -9.07 -21.38 9.85
C SER A 130 -10.11 -22.51 9.76
N THR A 131 -11.16 -22.47 10.58
CA THR A 131 -12.12 -23.57 10.77
C THR A 131 -13.60 -23.21 10.58
N GLY A 132 -13.96 -21.95 10.29
CA GLY A 132 -15.35 -21.49 10.31
C GLY A 132 -15.77 -20.65 9.12
N ASN A 133 -15.46 -19.36 9.14
CA ASN A 133 -15.81 -18.35 8.15
C ASN A 133 -14.80 -17.19 8.13
N PHE A 134 -14.41 -16.77 6.92
CA PHE A 134 -13.75 -15.50 6.66
C PHE A 134 -14.80 -14.45 6.31
N ASN A 135 -14.84 -13.37 7.07
CA ASN A 135 -15.71 -12.23 6.80
C ASN A 135 -14.91 -10.95 7.01
N GLY A 136 -14.59 -10.23 5.94
CA GLY A 136 -13.93 -8.93 6.00
C GLY A 136 -12.60 -8.88 5.25
N VAL A 137 -11.77 -7.90 5.60
CA VAL A 137 -10.53 -7.56 4.87
C VAL A 137 -9.31 -7.59 5.79
N MET A 138 -8.17 -8.01 5.25
CA MET A 138 -6.89 -7.98 5.95
C MET A 138 -5.80 -7.51 4.99
N PHE A 139 -4.94 -6.64 5.50
CA PHE A 139 -3.68 -6.23 4.89
C PHE A 139 -2.53 -6.57 5.81
N ALA A 140 -1.51 -7.23 5.28
CA ALA A 140 -0.43 -7.75 6.10
C ALA A 140 0.89 -7.85 5.34
N TYR A 141 1.95 -7.99 6.12
CA TYR A 141 3.34 -8.13 5.69
C TYR A 141 3.88 -9.49 6.16
N SER A 142 4.53 -10.24 5.28
CA SER A 142 5.29 -11.43 5.67
C SER A 142 6.73 -11.05 5.97
N GLY A 143 7.34 -11.68 6.98
CA GLY A 143 8.77 -11.52 7.26
C GLY A 143 9.70 -11.83 6.07
N ARG A 144 9.22 -12.57 5.07
CA ARG A 144 9.86 -12.76 3.76
C ARG A 144 9.90 -11.51 2.86
N GLY A 145 9.42 -10.37 3.35
CA GLY A 145 9.51 -9.07 2.69
C GLY A 145 8.42 -8.80 1.67
N TYR A 146 7.26 -9.44 1.79
CA TYR A 146 6.17 -9.28 0.83
C TYR A 146 4.85 -8.89 1.47
N LEU A 147 4.04 -8.19 0.69
CA LEU A 147 2.70 -7.79 1.09
C LEU A 147 1.69 -8.85 0.65
N TYR A 148 0.64 -9.01 1.44
CA TYR A 148 -0.50 -9.81 1.02
C TYR A 148 -1.80 -9.22 1.57
N GLY A 149 -2.87 -9.46 0.81
CA GLY A 149 -4.22 -9.03 1.11
C GLY A 149 -5.16 -10.21 1.09
N ILE A 150 -6.06 -10.28 2.06
CA ILE A 150 -7.11 -11.30 2.10
C ILE A 150 -8.45 -10.59 2.19
N ILE A 151 -9.42 -11.07 1.41
CA ILE A 151 -10.82 -10.74 1.58
C ILE A 151 -11.69 -11.99 1.51
N GLY A 152 -12.71 -12.08 2.35
CA GLY A 152 -13.69 -13.14 2.24
C GLY A 152 -15.04 -12.76 2.82
N SER A 153 -16.06 -13.50 2.39
CA SER A 153 -17.43 -13.45 2.90
C SER A 153 -18.05 -14.85 2.87
N GLY A 154 -17.59 -15.74 3.75
CA GLY A 154 -18.09 -17.11 3.84
C GLY A 154 -17.05 -18.11 4.34
N PRO A 155 -17.31 -19.41 4.20
CA PRO A 155 -16.44 -20.46 4.72
C PRO A 155 -15.04 -20.41 4.09
N PHE A 156 -14.01 -20.70 4.88
CA PHE A 156 -12.63 -20.80 4.36
C PHE A 156 -12.49 -21.85 3.25
N SER A 157 -13.28 -22.92 3.34
CA SER A 157 -13.30 -24.02 2.39
C SER A 157 -14.03 -23.71 1.09
N ASP A 158 -14.75 -22.58 1.00
CA ASP A 158 -15.49 -22.20 -0.20
C ASP A 158 -14.67 -21.23 -1.07
N PRO A 159 -14.09 -21.71 -2.18
CA PRO A 159 -13.25 -20.90 -3.05
C PRO A 159 -14.02 -19.78 -3.77
N ASN A 160 -15.36 -19.76 -3.73
CA ASN A 160 -16.16 -18.68 -4.31
C ASN A 160 -16.27 -17.47 -3.38
N ASN A 161 -16.19 -17.72 -2.07
CA ASN A 161 -16.40 -16.73 -1.01
C ASN A 161 -15.09 -16.29 -0.34
N TYR A 162 -13.99 -17.00 -0.59
CA TYR A 162 -12.65 -16.67 -0.09
C TYR A 162 -11.74 -16.19 -1.22
N ARG A 163 -11.01 -15.10 -0.99
CA ARG A 163 -10.00 -14.56 -1.91
C ARG A 163 -8.76 -14.11 -1.17
N SER A 164 -7.60 -14.48 -1.69
CA SER A 164 -6.32 -13.96 -1.22
C SER A 164 -5.44 -13.61 -2.40
N ARG A 165 -4.61 -12.59 -2.20
CA ARG A 165 -3.57 -12.21 -3.15
C ARG A 165 -2.31 -11.87 -2.38
N GLN A 166 -1.25 -12.56 -2.73
CA GLN A 166 0.10 -12.23 -2.31
C GLN A 166 0.76 -11.40 -3.41
N MET A 167 1.65 -10.49 -3.03
CA MET A 167 2.48 -9.76 -3.99
C MET A 167 3.95 -9.79 -3.62
N THR A 168 4.77 -10.27 -4.56
CA THR A 168 6.15 -9.81 -4.78
C THR A 168 6.48 -9.91 -6.27
N TYR A 169 6.50 -8.79 -7.02
CA TYR A 169 7.14 -8.79 -8.35
C TYR A 169 7.36 -7.39 -8.95
N PRO A 170 8.51 -7.09 -9.60
CA PRO A 170 9.82 -7.76 -9.49
C PRO A 170 10.58 -7.27 -8.22
N PRO A 171 11.80 -7.72 -7.89
CA PRO A 171 12.27 -7.91 -6.52
C PRO A 171 12.66 -6.59 -5.84
N SER A 172 11.70 -5.95 -5.21
CA SER A 172 12.00 -5.21 -3.98
C SER A 172 11.25 -5.90 -2.87
N VAL A 173 11.89 -6.94 -2.32
CA VAL A 173 11.64 -7.37 -0.94
C VAL A 173 11.60 -6.08 -0.13
N ILE A 174 10.48 -5.80 0.53
CA ILE A 174 10.42 -4.68 1.48
C ILE A 174 11.52 -4.97 2.49
N SER A 175 12.61 -4.21 2.41
CA SER A 175 13.78 -4.52 3.22
C SER A 175 13.47 -4.17 4.66
N SER A 176 13.99 -4.98 5.58
CA SER A 176 13.89 -4.69 7.00
C SER A 176 14.72 -3.46 7.37
N ASN A 177 14.42 -2.91 8.53
CA ASN A 177 15.15 -1.80 9.13
C ASN A 177 15.09 -0.49 8.33
N GLN A 178 13.99 -0.27 7.61
CA GLN A 178 13.71 1.01 6.96
C GLN A 178 12.20 1.28 6.90
N TRP A 179 11.84 2.56 6.94
CA TRP A 179 10.47 2.99 6.75
C TRP A 179 10.04 2.80 5.29
N THR A 180 8.92 2.13 5.09
CA THR A 180 8.34 1.90 3.77
C THR A 180 6.87 2.28 3.79
N HIS A 181 6.43 3.07 2.80
CA HIS A 181 5.02 3.33 2.61
C HIS A 181 4.41 2.18 1.81
N VAL A 182 3.33 1.59 2.32
CA VAL A 182 2.65 0.46 1.71
C VAL A 182 1.17 0.76 1.57
N ALA A 183 0.60 0.42 0.42
CA ALA A 183 -0.84 0.52 0.21
C ALA A 183 -1.38 -0.72 -0.48
N LEU A 184 -2.60 -1.09 -0.08
CA LEU A 184 -3.44 -2.11 -0.70
C LEU A 184 -4.76 -1.46 -1.10
N ALA A 185 -5.06 -1.48 -2.39
CA ALA A 185 -6.31 -1.01 -2.94
C ALA A 185 -7.06 -2.15 -3.60
N TRP A 186 -8.34 -2.31 -3.26
CA TRP A 186 -9.25 -3.11 -4.04
C TRP A 186 -10.25 -2.20 -4.74
N THR A 187 -10.30 -2.27 -6.07
CA THR A 187 -11.30 -1.51 -6.86
C THR A 187 -12.65 -2.23 -6.87
N ASP A 188 -12.63 -3.55 -6.68
CA ASP A 188 -13.78 -4.43 -6.58
C ASP A 188 -13.34 -5.73 -5.88
N PHE A 189 -14.24 -6.70 -5.74
CA PHE A 189 -13.94 -7.99 -5.09
C PHE A 189 -12.91 -8.83 -5.85
N GLN A 190 -12.68 -8.57 -7.14
CA GLN A 190 -11.78 -9.30 -8.03
C GLN A 190 -10.42 -8.63 -8.14
N THR A 191 -10.36 -7.30 -8.12
CA THR A 191 -9.21 -6.54 -8.59
C THR A 191 -8.47 -5.92 -7.42
N THR A 192 -7.19 -6.27 -7.29
CA THR A 192 -6.32 -5.77 -6.22
C THR A 192 -5.09 -5.09 -6.80
N LYS A 193 -4.68 -3.99 -6.18
CA LYS A 193 -3.46 -3.26 -6.48
C LYS A 193 -2.67 -3.07 -5.20
N PHE A 194 -1.36 -3.19 -5.30
CA PHE A 194 -0.48 -2.85 -4.19
C PHE A 194 0.55 -1.83 -4.64
N TYR A 195 0.91 -0.94 -3.72
CA TYR A 195 1.87 0.13 -3.94
C TYR A 195 2.93 0.08 -2.85
N VAL A 196 4.19 0.28 -3.23
CA VAL A 196 5.33 0.42 -2.33
C VAL A 196 6.00 1.75 -2.66
N ASN A 197 6.14 2.63 -1.66
CA ASN A 197 6.65 4.00 -1.82
C ASN A 197 5.94 4.77 -2.94
N GLY A 198 4.63 4.57 -3.06
CA GLY A 198 3.79 5.21 -4.08
C GLY A 198 3.87 4.60 -5.49
N VAL A 199 4.79 3.65 -5.71
CA VAL A 199 4.96 2.97 -7.01
C VAL A 199 4.10 1.72 -7.04
N LEU A 200 3.26 1.58 -8.08
CA LEU A 200 2.48 0.37 -8.35
C LEU A 200 3.44 -0.81 -8.55
N GLN A 201 3.29 -1.85 -7.74
CA GLN A 201 4.13 -3.04 -7.79
C GLN A 201 3.43 -4.18 -8.52
N ALA A 202 2.13 -4.39 -8.25
CA ALA A 202 1.34 -5.37 -8.97
C ALA A 202 -0.10 -4.94 -9.13
N ASP A 203 -0.61 -5.11 -10.34
CA ASP A 203 -2.00 -5.02 -10.74
C ASP A 203 -2.46 -6.38 -11.27
N GLY A 204 -3.75 -6.68 -11.12
CA GLY A 204 -4.33 -7.91 -11.62
C GLY A 204 -5.57 -8.32 -10.86
N THR A 205 -6.38 -9.14 -11.51
CA THR A 205 -7.44 -9.88 -10.84
C THR A 205 -6.80 -10.89 -9.88
N THR A 206 -7.25 -10.92 -8.64
CA THR A 206 -6.88 -11.91 -7.62
C THR A 206 -6.85 -13.30 -8.24
N GLN A 207 -5.66 -13.89 -8.32
CA GLN A 207 -5.52 -15.30 -8.70
C GLN A 207 -6.10 -16.12 -7.55
N GLN A 208 -7.08 -16.96 -7.89
CA GLN A 208 -7.66 -17.95 -6.99
C GLN A 208 -6.55 -18.81 -6.40
N SER A 209 -6.11 -18.52 -5.18
CA SER A 209 -5.15 -19.37 -4.48
C SER A 209 -5.90 -20.56 -3.91
N ALA A 210 -6.18 -21.54 -4.77
CA ALA A 210 -6.56 -22.88 -4.33
C ALA A 210 -5.36 -23.49 -3.56
N GLY A 211 -5.47 -23.54 -2.24
CA GLY A 211 -4.71 -24.45 -1.38
C GLY A 211 -3.20 -24.19 -1.24
N LEU A 212 -2.82 -23.51 -0.17
CA LEU A 212 -1.55 -23.80 0.53
C LEU A 212 -1.71 -24.93 1.57
N HIS A 213 -2.76 -25.75 1.47
CA HIS A 213 -2.88 -26.99 2.24
C HIS A 213 -2.38 -28.17 1.40
N GLY A 214 -1.12 -28.56 1.66
CA GLY A 214 -0.63 -29.92 1.45
C GLY A 214 -0.64 -30.47 0.02
N LYS A 215 0.24 -29.98 -0.86
CA LYS A 215 0.77 -30.83 -1.93
C LYS A 215 1.92 -31.68 -1.38
N THR A 216 1.62 -32.69 -0.57
CA THR A 216 2.46 -33.90 -0.54
C THR A 216 2.03 -34.76 -1.71
N GLY A 217 2.49 -34.41 -2.92
CA GLY A 217 2.41 -35.32 -4.05
C GLY A 217 3.36 -36.49 -3.80
N ARG A 218 2.83 -37.63 -3.35
CA ARG A 218 3.26 -38.91 -3.91
C ARG A 218 2.29 -39.19 -5.04
N ASP A 219 2.69 -38.81 -6.25
CA ASP A 219 2.14 -39.38 -7.45
C ASP A 219 2.55 -40.86 -7.49
N SER A 220 1.61 -41.75 -7.17
CA SER A 220 1.79 -43.20 -7.29
C SER A 220 0.86 -43.75 -8.36
N SER A 221 0.79 -43.07 -9.52
CA SER A 221 -0.05 -43.52 -10.62
C SER A 221 0.63 -43.42 -11.98
N LEU A 222 1.87 -43.89 -12.10
CA LEU A 222 2.47 -44.24 -13.39
C LEU A 222 3.40 -45.45 -13.27
N LEU A 223 2.84 -46.65 -13.34
CA LEU A 223 3.52 -47.78 -13.97
C LEU A 223 2.55 -48.44 -14.94
N PRO A 224 2.90 -48.56 -16.24
CA PRO A 224 2.06 -49.22 -17.21
C PRO A 224 1.99 -50.73 -16.91
N ARG A 225 0.77 -51.25 -17.03
CA ARG A 225 0.44 -52.67 -17.03
C ARG A 225 1.23 -53.34 -18.18
N ALA A 226 2.17 -54.20 -17.85
CA ALA A 226 2.78 -55.12 -18.80
C ALA A 226 2.10 -56.47 -18.65
N ASP A 227 1.20 -56.79 -19.58
CA ASP A 227 0.82 -58.18 -19.86
C ASP A 227 1.93 -58.81 -20.73
N SER A 228 2.45 -59.98 -20.34
CA SER A 228 2.61 -61.14 -21.24
C SER A 228 3.39 -62.30 -20.58
N GLN A 229 2.91 -63.51 -20.93
CA GLN A 229 3.34 -64.88 -20.61
C GLN A 229 2.86 -65.43 -19.26
#